data_AF-A0A2E4FYD8-F1
#
_entry.id   AF-A0A2E4FYD8-F1
#
_cell.length_a   1.000
_cell.length_b   1.000
_cell.length_c   1.000
_cell.angle_alpha   90.00
_cell.angle_beta   90.00
_cell.angle_gamma   90.00
#
_symmetry.space_group_name_H-M   'P 1'
#
loop_
_entity.id
_entity.type
_entity.pdbx_description
1 polymer ?
#
loop_
_entity_poly.entity_id
_entity_poly.type
_entity_poly.pdbx_seq_one_letter_code
_entity_poly.pdbx_strand_id
1 'polypeptide(L)' 'MFGSTELMIIVVVVLVLFGSAAVPKFARSLGQAKSEFEKGLKKPTKPDTSDSDKHTLS' A
#
# COMPACT_ATOMS: atom_id res chain seq x y z
N MET A 1 -25.68 9.40 -16.83
CA MET A 1 -24.74 10.53 -16.62
C MET A 1 -24.61 10.96 -15.15
N PHE A 2 -25.20 10.23 -14.17
CA PHE A 2 -25.24 10.67 -12.77
C PHE A 2 -24.07 10.19 -11.89
N GLY A 3 -23.32 9.15 -12.26
CA GLY A 3 -22.26 8.61 -11.38
C GLY A 3 -20.91 9.33 -11.43
N SER A 4 -20.48 9.79 -12.61
CA SER A 4 -19.13 10.35 -12.78
C SER A 4 -18.98 11.74 -12.17
N THR A 5 -19.99 12.59 -12.32
CA THR A 5 -19.96 13.98 -11.84
C THR A 5 -20.03 14.04 -10.32
N GLU A 6 -20.92 13.25 -9.72
CA GLU A 6 -21.12 13.22 -8.27
C GLU A 6 -19.88 12.69 -7.55
N LEU A 7 -19.27 11.62 -8.09
CA LEU A 7 -18.00 11.08 -7.59
C LEU A 7 -16.86 12.10 -7.72
N MET A 8 -16.83 12.87 -8.81
CA MET A 8 -15.80 13.90 -8.99
C MET A 8 -15.94 15.03 -7.98
N ILE A 9 -17.16 15.46 -7.67
CA ILE A 9 -17.43 16.48 -6.64
C ILE A 9 -16.95 15.98 -5.27
N ILE A 10 -17.27 14.73 -4.90
CA ILE A 10 -16.83 14.14 -3.63
C ILE A 10 -15.31 14.11 -3.54
N VAL A 11 -14.63 13.69 -4.61
CA VAL A 11 -13.16 13.69 -4.67
C VAL A 11 -12.62 15.10 -4.48
N VAL A 12 -13.18 16.10 -5.16
CA VAL A 12 -12.75 17.50 -5.01
C VAL A 12 -12.93 17.98 -3.57
N VAL A 13 -14.05 17.70 -2.91
CA VAL A 13 -14.27 18.07 -1.51
C VAL A 13 -13.25 17.42 -0.58
N VAL A 14 -12.99 16.12 -0.76
CA VAL A 14 -11.97 15.39 0.03
C VAL A 14 -10.58 15.97 -0.22
N LEU A 15 -10.23 16.32 -1.47
CA LEU A 15 -8.96 16.95 -1.81
C LEU A 15 -8.80 18.35 -1.20
N VAL A 16 -9.88 19.12 -1.05
CA VAL A 16 -9.84 20.43 -0.39
C VAL A 16 -9.65 20.28 1.12
N LEU A 17 -10.33 19.33 1.77
CA LEU A 17 -10.23 19.11 3.21
C LEU A 17 -8.90 18.49 3.63
N PHE A 18 -8.38 17.53 2.86
CA PHE A 18 -7.21 16.73 3.22
C PHE A 18 -5.95 17.07 2.38
N GLY A 19 -6.10 17.78 1.27
CA GLY A 19 -5.03 18.09 0.31
C GLY A 19 -4.84 17.00 -0.76
N SER A 20 -4.23 17.37 -1.90
CA SER A 20 -3.90 16.47 -3.01
C SER A 20 -2.97 15.32 -2.63
N ALA A 21 -2.16 15.49 -1.57
CA ALA A 21 -1.23 14.49 -1.07
C ALA A 21 -1.89 13.39 -0.22
N ALA A 22 -3.12 13.59 0.27
CA ALA A 22 -3.77 12.64 1.18
C ALA A 22 -4.19 11.35 0.49
N VAL A 23 -4.75 11.44 -0.73
CA VAL A 23 -5.17 10.27 -1.53
C VAL A 23 -3.99 9.31 -1.80
N PRO A 24 -2.84 9.74 -2.35
CA PRO A 24 -1.72 8.84 -2.59
C PRO A 24 -1.07 8.34 -1.30
N LYS A 25 -1.08 9.13 -0.21
CA LYS A 25 -0.56 8.70 1.09
C LYS A 25 -1.41 7.59 1.70
N PHE A 26 -2.73 7.71 1.64
CA PHE A 26 -3.69 6.71 2.11
C PHE A 26 -3.63 5.42 1.28
N ALA A 27 -3.52 5.53 -0.05
CA ALA A 27 -3.35 4.39 -0.93
C ALA A 27 -2.05 3.62 -0.64
N ARG A 28 -0.95 4.33 -0.35
CA ARG A 28 0.32 3.71 0.03
C ARG A 28 0.23 2.96 1.36
N SER A 29 -0.35 3.57 2.41
CA SER A 29 -0.50 2.92 3.71
C SER A 29 -1.42 1.70 3.66
N LEU A 30 -2.54 1.79 2.94
CA LEU A 30 -3.42 0.64 2.69
C LEU A 30 -2.73 -0.45 1.86
N GLY A 31 -1.96 -0.06 0.85
CA GLY A 31 -1.22 -0.99 0.00
C GLY A 31 -0.17 -1.77 0.77
N GLN A 32 0.54 -1.12 1.69
CA GLN A 32 1.50 -1.78 2.59
C GLN A 32 0.79 -2.75 3.54
N ALA A 33 -0.28 -2.30 4.22
CA ALA A 33 -1.06 -3.15 5.10
C ALA A 33 -1.65 -4.37 4.37
N LYS A 34 -2.23 -4.16 3.18
CA LYS A 34 -2.73 -5.24 2.32
C LYS A 34 -1.61 -6.19 1.90
N SER A 35 -0.44 -5.66 1.51
CA SER A 35 0.70 -6.48 1.10
C SER A 35 1.21 -7.36 2.24
N GLU A 36 1.32 -6.81 3.45
CA GLU A 36 1.71 -7.56 4.65
C GLU A 36 0.65 -8.59 5.05
N PHE A 37 -0.63 -8.23 4.96
CA PHE A 37 -1.74 -9.14 5.18
C PHE A 37 -1.72 -10.31 4.20
N GLU A 38 -1.56 -10.05 2.89
CA GLU A 38 -1.45 -11.09 1.87
C GLU A 38 -0.20 -11.96 2.05
N LYS A 39 0.93 -11.40 2.49
CA LYS A 39 2.15 -12.16 2.83
C LYS A 39 1.90 -13.07 4.03
N GLY A 40 1.22 -12.59 5.08
CA GLY A 40 0.85 -13.38 6.24
C GLY A 40 -0.11 -14.52 5.90
N LEU A 41 -1.08 -14.27 5.02
CA LEU A 41 -2.01 -15.30 4.54
C LEU A 41 -1.34 -16.33 3.61
N LYS A 42 -0.34 -15.93 2.80
CA LYS A 42 0.35 -16.81 1.85
C LYS A 42 1.53 -17.59 2.44
N LYS A 43 1.96 -17.32 3.67
CA LYS A 43 3.01 -18.11 4.36
C LYS A 43 2.38 -19.25 5.17
N PRO A 44 2.28 -20.50 4.67
CA PRO A 44 2.36 -21.66 5.54
C PRO A 44 3.83 -21.75 5.98
N THR A 45 4.09 -21.73 7.30
CA THR A 45 5.40 -21.87 7.97
C THR A 45 6.51 -22.40 7.06
N LYS A 46 7.22 -21.49 6.39
CA LYS A 46 8.54 -21.78 5.82
C LYS A 46 9.52 -20.91 6.59
N PRO A 47 10.48 -21.50 7.31
CA PRO A 47 11.53 -20.72 7.94
C PRO A 47 12.28 -19.98 6.84
N ASP A 48 12.34 -18.66 6.93
CA ASP A 48 13.12 -17.80 6.04
C ASP A 48 14.60 -18.09 6.27
N THR A 49 15.16 -19.03 5.50
CA THR A 49 16.60 -19.11 5.24
C THR A 49 16.83 -18.70 3.79
N SER A 50 17.13 -17.42 3.58
CA SER A 50 17.75 -16.86 2.38
C SER A 50 18.37 -15.54 2.82
N ASP A 51 19.58 -15.60 3.37
CA ASP A 51 20.85 -15.54 2.63
C ASP A 51 21.07 -14.14 2.02
N SER A 52 22.01 -13.44 2.63
CA SER A 52 22.65 -12.23 2.12
C SER A 52 24.14 -12.39 2.35
N ASP A 53 24.77 -13.03 1.38
CA ASP A 53 26.05 -12.69 0.77
C ASP A 53 27.16 -12.07 1.66
N LYS A 54 28.27 -12.83 1.71
CA LYS A 54 29.67 -12.39 1.63
C LYS A 54 30.21 -11.44 2.72
N HIS A 55 30.91 -12.03 3.69
CA HIS A 55 32.02 -11.35 4.36
C HIS A 55 33.17 -12.33 4.66
N THR A 56 34.19 -12.27 3.80
CA THR A 56 35.64 -12.46 4.07
C THR A 56 36.10 -13.69 4.88
N LEU A 57 36.76 -14.64 4.23
CA LEU A 57 38.16 -14.99 4.54
C LEU A 57 38.69 -15.93 3.45
N SER A 58 39.55 -15.38 2.60
CA SER A 58 40.51 -16.10 1.77
C SER A 58 41.85 -16.11 2.51
#